data_AF-A0A2V6NVU7-F1
#
_entry.id   AF-A0A2V6NVU7-F1
#
_cell.length_a   1.000
_cell.length_b   1.000
_cell.length_c   1.000
_cell.angle_alpha   90.00
_cell.angle_beta   90.00
_cell.angle_gamma   90.00
#
_symmetry.space_group_name_H-M   'P 1'
#
loop_
_entity.id
_entity.type
_entity.pdbx_description
1 polymer ?
#
loop_
_entity_poly.entity_id
_entity_poly.type
_entity_poly.pdbx_seq_one_letter_code
_entity_poly.pdbx_strand_id
1 'polypeptide(L)' 'GPDSPFDPSEPNEKKRVHRGGSFLCNDQYCSRYMVGTRGKGEVNTGTNHLGFRCVMTTASAAKAAVGAAPAR' A
#
# COMPACT_ATOMS: atom_id res chain seq x y z
N GLY A 1 -0.71 -1.58 7.33
CA GLY A 1 -1.89 -2.41 7.00
C GLY A 1 -2.04 -3.47 8.08
N PRO A 2 -3.08 -4.32 8.03
CA PRO A 2 -3.15 -5.47 8.94
C PRO A 2 -1.99 -6.44 8.69
N ASP A 3 -1.56 -7.15 9.72
CA ASP A 3 -0.45 -8.10 9.65
C ASP A 3 -0.80 -9.35 8.83
N SER A 4 -2.05 -9.82 8.93
CA SER A 4 -2.60 -10.92 8.14
C SER A 4 -3.71 -10.46 7.20
N PRO A 5 -3.83 -11.03 5.98
CA PRO A 5 -5.01 -10.85 5.14
C PRO A 5 -6.24 -11.47 5.80
N PHE A 6 -7.39 -10.87 5.55
CA PHE A 6 -8.70 -11.43 5.90
C PHE A 6 -9.62 -11.27 4.69
N ASP A 7 -9.72 -12.31 3.87
CA ASP A 7 -10.61 -12.40 2.72
C ASP A 7 -11.44 -13.69 2.86
N PRO A 8 -12.73 -13.61 3.27
CA PRO A 8 -13.56 -14.80 3.46
C PRO A 8 -13.70 -15.67 2.21
N SER A 9 -13.59 -15.07 1.01
CA SER A 9 -13.69 -15.80 -0.26
C SER A 9 -12.42 -16.56 -0.60
N GLU A 10 -11.27 -16.12 -0.11
CA GLU A 10 -9.96 -16.75 -0.38
C GLU A 10 -9.11 -16.75 0.91
N PRO A 11 -9.45 -17.60 1.90
CA PRO A 11 -8.86 -17.53 3.24
C PRO A 11 -7.37 -17.90 3.29
N ASN A 12 -6.92 -18.74 2.35
CA ASN A 12 -5.56 -19.26 2.29
C ASN A 12 -4.62 -18.35 1.49
N GLU A 13 -5.16 -17.36 0.77
CA GLU A 13 -4.38 -16.57 -0.18
C GLU A 13 -3.74 -15.34 0.46
N LYS A 14 -2.45 -15.13 0.17
CA LYS A 14 -1.69 -14.04 0.78
C LYS A 14 -1.92 -12.76 0.00
N LYS A 15 -2.78 -11.89 0.53
CA LYS A 15 -3.11 -10.61 -0.09
C LYS A 15 -2.68 -9.42 0.75
N ARG A 16 -2.43 -8.29 0.08
CA ARG A 16 -2.19 -6.99 0.70
C ARG A 16 -3.27 -5.99 0.29
N VAL A 17 -3.46 -4.99 1.16
CA VAL A 17 -4.45 -3.93 0.94
C VAL A 17 -3.84 -2.85 0.04
N HIS A 18 -4.53 -2.54 -1.06
CA HIS A 18 -4.22 -1.41 -1.94
C HIS A 18 -5.20 -0.25 -1.68
N ARG A 19 -4.71 0.98 -1.83
CA ARG A 19 -5.46 2.23 -1.56
C ARG A 19 -5.15 3.28 -2.62
N GLY A 20 -6.11 4.16 -2.87
CA GLY A 20 -5.92 5.37 -3.67
C GLY A 20 -6.29 5.26 -5.15
N GLY A 21 -6.65 4.06 -5.63
CA GLY A 21 -6.98 3.85 -7.05
C GLY A 21 -5.76 4.04 -7.95
N SER A 22 -6.01 4.17 -9.25
CA SER A 22 -5.00 4.44 -10.26
C SER A 22 -5.56 5.33 -11.37
N PHE A 23 -4.72 5.71 -12.34
CA PHE A 23 -5.13 6.49 -13.50
C PHE A 23 -6.15 5.78 -14.42
N LEU A 24 -6.37 4.47 -14.21
CA LEU A 24 -7.37 3.70 -14.96
C LEU A 24 -8.78 3.77 -14.32
N CYS A 25 -8.92 4.37 -13.13
CA CYS A 25 -10.20 4.46 -12.45
C CYS A 25 -11.13 5.47 -13.13
N ASN A 26 -12.42 5.11 -13.22
CA ASN A 26 -13.50 5.94 -13.77
C ASN A 26 -14.83 5.57 -13.10
N ASP A 27 -15.80 6.49 -13.07
CA ASP A 27 -17.07 6.34 -12.36
C ASP A 27 -17.92 5.16 -12.86
N GLN A 28 -17.77 4.79 -14.13
CA GLN A 28 -18.54 3.69 -14.74
C GLN A 28 -18.01 2.30 -14.38
N TYR A 29 -16.74 2.18 -13.97
CA TYR A 29 -16.10 0.86 -13.81
C TYR A 29 -15.38 0.68 -12.47
N CYS A 30 -14.77 1.74 -11.94
CA CYS A 30 -13.92 1.66 -10.75
C CYS A 30 -13.89 2.98 -9.99
N SER A 31 -14.62 3.03 -8.87
CA SER A 31 -14.65 4.17 -7.92
C SER A 31 -13.55 4.10 -6.85
N ARG A 32 -12.51 3.28 -7.04
CA ARG A 32 -11.45 3.05 -6.03
C ARG A 32 -10.49 4.23 -5.83
N TYR A 33 -10.62 5.29 -6.61
CA TYR A 33 -9.92 6.56 -6.36
C TYR A 33 -10.49 7.29 -5.13
N MET A 34 -11.73 6.99 -4.72
CA MET A 34 -12.37 7.62 -3.57
C MET A 34 -11.72 7.22 -2.25
N VAL A 35 -11.57 8.18 -1.34
CA VAL A 35 -11.02 7.95 0.00
C VAL A 35 -11.89 6.95 0.75
N GLY A 36 -11.26 5.98 1.42
CA GLY A 36 -11.98 4.95 2.17
C GLY A 36 -12.16 3.64 1.41
N THR A 37 -12.07 3.63 0.08
CA THR A 37 -12.12 2.40 -0.73
C THR A 37 -10.85 1.54 -0.56
N ARG A 38 -11.02 0.21 -0.52
CA ARG A 38 -9.91 -0.77 -0.34
C ARG A 38 -9.91 -1.75 -1.50
N GLY A 39 -8.72 -1.99 -2.06
CA GLY A 39 -8.47 -3.08 -3.00
C GLY A 39 -7.72 -4.23 -2.34
N LYS A 40 -7.84 -5.43 -2.93
CA LYS A 40 -7.02 -6.59 -2.61
C LYS A 40 -6.05 -6.86 -3.77
N GLY A 41 -4.80 -7.16 -3.47
CA GLY A 41 -3.79 -7.53 -4.45
C GLY A 41 -2.87 -8.62 -3.90
N GLU A 42 -2.37 -9.47 -4.78
CA GLU A 42 -1.37 -10.48 -4.45
C GLU A 42 -0.02 -9.80 -4.14
N VAL A 43 0.80 -10.41 -3.29
CA VAL A 43 2.10 -9.87 -2.86
C VAL A 43 3.11 -9.75 -4.01
N ASN A 44 3.07 -10.68 -4.98
CA ASN A 44 4.09 -10.79 -6.02
C ASN A 44 3.69 -10.15 -7.35
N THR A 45 2.44 -9.72 -7.50
CA THR A 45 1.96 -9.13 -8.75
C THR A 45 2.40 -7.67 -8.85
N GLY A 46 3.17 -7.36 -9.91
CA GLY A 46 3.54 -6.00 -10.31
C GLY A 46 2.76 -5.54 -11.54
N THR A 47 2.25 -4.31 -11.54
CA THR A 47 1.63 -3.69 -12.72
C THR A 47 2.06 -2.22 -12.85
N ASN A 48 1.89 -1.65 -14.03
CA ASN A 48 2.25 -0.27 -14.36
C ASN A 48 1.37 0.80 -13.68
N HIS A 49 0.30 0.39 -12.98
CA HIS A 49 -0.65 1.30 -12.33
C HIS A 49 -0.75 1.05 -10.81
N LEU A 50 0.19 0.27 -10.26
CA LEU A 50 0.35 0.01 -8.84
C LEU A 50 1.69 0.57 -8.36
N GLY A 51 1.69 1.13 -7.15
CA GLY A 51 2.89 1.63 -6.49
C GLY A 51 2.69 1.65 -4.98
N PHE A 52 3.72 2.06 -4.25
CA PHE A 52 3.68 2.16 -2.80
C PHE A 52 4.39 3.43 -2.32
N ARG A 53 4.04 3.85 -1.11
CA ARG A 53 4.75 4.91 -0.38
C ARG A 53 5.31 4.33 0.89
N CYS A 54 6.54 4.68 1.22
CA CYS A 54 7.14 4.33 2.50
C CYS A 54 6.62 5.28 3.58
N VAL A 55 6.51 4.76 4.80
CA VAL A 55 6.25 5.54 6.00
C VAL A 55 7.23 5.11 7.08
N MET A 56 7.60 6.03 7.95
CA MET A 56 8.51 5.77 9.05
C MET A 56 7.91 6.31 10.34
N THR A 57 8.05 5.56 11.42
CA THR A 57 7.68 6.07 12.75
C THR A 57 8.69 7.14 13.17
N THR A 58 8.26 8.09 13.99
CA THR A 58 9.15 9.13 14.52
C THR A 58 10.37 8.54 15.23
N ALA A 59 10.20 7.43 15.96
CA ALA A 59 11.29 6.70 16.60
C ALA A 59 12.30 6.11 15.58
N SER A 60 11.81 5.52 14.48
CA SER A 60 12.69 5.01 13.42
C SER A 60 13.37 6.14 12.64
N ALA A 61 12.70 7.29 12.47
CA ALA A 61 13.29 8.47 11.82
C ALA A 61 14.38 9.09 12.69
N ALA A 62 14.17 9.18 14.00
CA ALA A 62 15.19 9.60 14.95
C ALA A 62 16.40 8.66 14.93
N LYS A 63 16.18 7.34 14.91
CA LYS A 63 17.27 6.35 14.82
C LYS A 63 18.05 6.45 13.50
N ALA A 64 17.36 6.71 12.39
CA ALA A 64 18.00 6.93 11.09
C ALA A 64 18.82 8.23 11.07
N ALA A 65 18.32 9.31 11.68
CA ALA A 65 19.02 10.59 11.77
C ALA A 65 20.31 10.52 12.62
N VAL A 66 20.34 9.68 13.66
CA VAL A 66 21.54 9.48 14.50
C VAL A 66 22.70 8.81 13.75
N GLY A 67 22.41 8.02 12.71
CA GLY A 67 23.42 7.42 11.83
C GLY A 67 23.70 8.19 10.54
N ALA A 68 22.96 9.27 10.27
CA ALA A 68 23.12 10.07 9.07
C ALA A 68 24.22 11.10 9.30
N ALA A 69 25.43 10.83 8.76
CA ALA A 69 26.39 11.89 8.50
C ALA A 69 25.71 13.00 7.67
N PRO A 70 26.00 14.29 7.92
CA PRO A 70 25.32 15.37 7.22
C PRO A 70 25.52 15.19 5.72
N ALA A 71 24.41 15.13 4.98
CA ALA A 71 24.46 15.28 3.53
C ALA A 71 25.12 16.63 3.23
N ARG A 72 26.21 16.56 2.45
CA ARG A 72 27.02 17.72 2.05
C ARG A 72 26.19 18.76 1.29
#